data_AF-A0A2Z5N684-F1
#
_entry.id   AF-A0A2Z5N684-F1
#
_cell.length_a   1.000
_cell.length_b   1.000
_cell.length_c   1.000
_cell.angle_alpha   90.00
_cell.angle_beta   90.00
_cell.angle_gamma   90.00
#
_symmetry.space_group_name_H-M   'P 1'
#
loop_
_entity.id
_entity.type
_entity.pdbx_description
1 polymer ?
#
loop_
_entity_poly.entity_id
_entity_poly.type
_entity_poly.pdbx_seq_one_letter_code
_entity_poly.pdbx_strand_id
1 'polypeptide(L)'
;METVRRCMLDNNNREVDSAYRSLERKLKQRNPDAAGLLAKSQASWTRFASDTCNYVKTANPQQMIPNDAWMNCWVDFSQARVRILKKWEAQADAPQPAQK
;
A
#
# COMPACT_ATOMS: atom_id res chain seq x y z
N MET A 1 -23.22 -9.87 0.90
CA MET A 1 -21.74 -10.01 0.88
C MET A 1 -21.05 -8.94 0.05
N GLU A 2 -21.55 -8.53 -1.11
CA GLU A 2 -20.89 -7.52 -1.97
C GLU A 2 -20.65 -6.17 -1.28
N THR A 3 -21.64 -5.64 -0.54
CA THR A 3 -21.51 -4.38 0.21
C THR A 3 -20.40 -4.41 1.25
N VAL A 4 -20.25 -5.56 1.93
CA VAL A 4 -19.20 -5.79 2.94
C VAL A 4 -17.82 -5.83 2.25
N ARG A 5 -17.71 -6.51 1.10
CA ARG A 5 -16.47 -6.54 0.31
C ARG A 5 -16.05 -5.15 -0.14
N ARG A 6 -17.00 -4.36 -0.65
CA ARG A 6 -16.74 -2.97 -1.08
C ARG A 6 -16.26 -2.09 0.08
N CYS A 7 -16.92 -2.18 1.23
CA CYS A 7 -16.52 -1.43 2.42
C CYS A 7 -15.09 -1.79 2.88
N MET A 8 -14.74 -3.08 2.89
CA MET A 8 -13.39 -3.51 3.24
C MET A 8 -12.34 -2.98 2.25
N LEU A 9 -12.62 -3.04 0.95
CA LEU A 9 -11.71 -2.51 -0.07
C LEU A 9 -11.54 -0.99 0.05
N ASP A 10 -12.63 -0.26 0.24
CA ASP A 10 -12.61 1.19 0.42
C ASP A 10 -11.82 1.58 1.68
N ASN A 11 -12.00 0.86 2.79
CA ASN A 11 -11.26 1.10 4.01
C ASN A 11 -9.75 0.88 3.81
N ASN A 12 -9.35 -0.25 3.22
CA ASN A 12 -7.94 -0.55 2.98
C ASN A 12 -7.29 0.45 2.01
N ASN A 13 -8.00 0.84 0.96
CA ASN A 13 -7.52 1.85 0.01
C ASN A 13 -7.33 3.21 0.69
N ARG A 14 -8.27 3.62 1.56
CA ARG A 14 -8.16 4.85 2.35
C ARG A 14 -6.97 4.80 3.31
N GLU A 15 -6.73 3.67 3.96
CA GLU A 15 -5.59 3.53 4.88
C GLU A 15 -4.25 3.64 4.14
N VAL A 16 -4.11 2.99 2.97
CA VAL A 16 -2.92 3.09 2.14
C VAL A 16 -2.71 4.53 1.64
N ASP A 17 -3.76 5.17 1.11
CA ASP A 17 -3.69 6.55 0.62
C ASP A 17 -3.36 7.53 1.74
N SER A 18 -3.97 7.37 2.92
CA SER A 18 -3.67 8.20 4.10
C SER A 18 -2.20 8.08 4.53
N ALA A 19 -1.68 6.86 4.67
CA ALA A 19 -0.28 6.62 5.02
C ALA A 19 0.68 7.16 3.94
N TYR A 20 0.34 6.97 2.66
CA TYR A 20 1.12 7.48 1.53
C TYR A 20 1.18 9.00 1.55
N ARG A 21 0.04 9.68 1.69
CA ARG A 21 -0.01 11.16 1.69
C ARG A 21 0.70 11.76 2.89
N SER A 22 0.66 11.11 4.05
CA SER A 22 1.42 11.55 5.22
C SER A 22 2.93 11.50 4.94
N LEU A 23 3.39 10.33 4.49
CA LEU A 23 4.62 10.06 3.73
C LEU A 23 5.10 11.24 2.87
N GLU A 24 4.35 11.40 1.79
CA GLU A 24 4.68 12.28 0.68
C GLU A 24 4.80 13.74 1.11
N ARG A 25 3.90 14.23 1.97
CA ARG A 25 3.95 15.62 2.45
C ARG A 25 5.25 15.91 3.21
N LYS A 26 5.68 14.99 4.07
CA LYS A 26 6.94 15.13 4.82
C LYS A 26 8.16 15.13 3.89
N LEU A 27 8.19 14.19 2.94
CA LEU A 27 9.29 14.12 1.97
C LEU A 27 9.31 15.34 1.06
N LYS A 28 8.18 15.85 0.58
CA LYS A 28 8.15 17.06 -0.26
C LYS A 28 8.80 18.27 0.40
N GLN A 29 8.75 18.38 1.72
CA GLN A 29 9.37 19.48 2.47
C GLN A 29 10.87 19.28 2.71
N ARG A 30 11.32 18.03 2.90
CA ARG A 30 12.68 17.72 3.36
C ARG A 30 13.60 17.15 2.27
N ASN A 31 13.03 16.37 1.34
CA ASN A 31 13.73 15.67 0.27
C ASN A 31 12.77 15.41 -0.91
N PRO A 32 12.60 16.39 -1.82
CA PRO A 32 11.70 16.28 -2.97
C PRO A 32 12.01 15.12 -3.91
N ASP A 33 13.29 14.76 -4.07
CA ASP A 33 13.71 13.62 -4.89
C ASP A 33 13.20 12.31 -4.30
N ALA A 34 13.30 12.13 -2.98
CA ALA A 34 12.73 10.99 -2.29
C ALA A 34 11.20 10.96 -2.42
N ALA A 35 10.51 12.10 -2.43
CA ALA A 35 9.07 12.15 -2.70
C ALA A 35 8.74 11.66 -4.13
N GLY A 36 9.53 12.06 -5.12
CA GLY A 36 9.39 11.57 -6.50
C GLY A 36 9.61 10.05 -6.62
N LEU A 37 10.60 9.50 -5.89
CA LEU A 37 10.83 8.07 -5.83
C LEU A 37 9.73 7.32 -5.08
N LEU A 38 9.17 7.90 -4.01
CA LEU A 38 8.02 7.35 -3.28
C LEU A 38 6.80 7.23 -4.20
N ALA A 39 6.52 8.25 -5.01
CA ALA A 39 5.41 8.22 -5.97
C ALA A 39 5.57 7.09 -7.00
N LYS A 40 6.79 6.93 -7.57
CA LYS A 40 7.10 5.81 -8.47
C LYS A 40 6.94 4.46 -7.77
N SER A 41 7.45 4.33 -6.54
CA SER A 41 7.30 3.12 -5.71
C SER A 41 5.83 2.78 -5.48
N GLN A 42 4.99 3.78 -5.20
CA GLN A 42 3.55 3.60 -4.98
C GLN A 42 2.84 3.11 -6.25
N ALA A 43 3.12 3.70 -7.41
CA ALA A 43 2.53 3.27 -8.68
C ALA A 43 2.93 1.83 -9.04
N SER A 44 4.21 1.48 -8.91
CA SER A 44 4.71 0.13 -9.15
C SER A 44 4.10 -0.89 -8.19
N TRP A 45 3.97 -0.53 -6.90
CA TRP A 45 3.32 -1.39 -5.91
C TRP A 45 1.85 -1.65 -6.26
N THR A 46 1.09 -0.62 -6.65
CA THR A 46 -0.33 -0.79 -7.02
C THR A 46 -0.49 -1.75 -8.20
N ARG A 47 0.36 -1.61 -9.22
CA ARG A 47 0.36 -2.53 -10.37
C ARG A 47 0.70 -3.95 -9.96
N PHE A 48 1.79 -4.13 -9.21
CA PHE A 48 2.22 -5.44 -8.74
C PHE A 48 1.16 -6.14 -7.88
N ALA A 49 0.54 -5.42 -6.94
CA ALA A 49 -0.52 -5.96 -6.09
C ALA A 49 -1.75 -6.36 -6.92
N SER A 50 -2.15 -5.54 -7.89
CA SER A 50 -3.29 -5.82 -8.77
C SER A 50 -3.04 -7.07 -9.62
N ASP A 51 -1.89 -7.14 -10.29
CA ASP A 51 -1.50 -8.27 -11.12
C ASP A 51 -1.42 -9.57 -10.30
N THR A 52 -0.86 -9.48 -9.08
CA THR A 52 -0.77 -10.63 -8.16
C THR A 52 -2.14 -11.11 -7.71
N CYS A 53 -3.04 -10.21 -7.32
CA CYS A 53 -4.36 -10.62 -6.86
C CYS A 53 -5.24 -11.14 -8.01
N ASN A 54 -5.06 -10.65 -9.23
CA ASN A 54 -5.67 -11.23 -10.43
C ASN A 54 -5.15 -12.64 -10.70
N TYR A 55 -3.84 -12.88 -10.53
CA TYR A 55 -3.28 -14.24 -10.58
C TYR A 55 -3.91 -15.15 -9.52
N VAL A 56 -3.96 -14.72 -8.25
CA VAL A 56 -4.55 -15.51 -7.14
C VAL A 56 -6.00 -15.87 -7.41
N LYS A 57 -6.79 -14.92 -7.94
CA LYS A 57 -8.17 -15.13 -8.35
C LYS A 57 -8.31 -16.24 -9.40
N THR A 58 -7.43 -16.26 -10.39
CA THR A 58 -7.48 -17.23 -11.50
C THR A 58 -6.86 -18.58 -11.12
N ALA A 59 -5.84 -18.58 -10.27
CA ALA A 59 -5.08 -19.78 -9.88
C ALA A 59 -5.82 -20.66 -8.86
N ASN A 60 -6.77 -20.12 -8.09
CA ASN A 60 -7.49 -20.85 -7.04
C ASN A 60 -9.01 -20.96 -7.27
N PRO A 61 -9.49 -21.59 -8.35
CA PRO A 61 -10.93 -21.68 -8.63
C PRO A 61 -11.69 -22.64 -7.71
N GLN A 62 -11.01 -23.58 -7.03
CA GLN A 62 -11.67 -24.70 -6.32
C GLN A 62 -11.81 -24.54 -4.80
N GLN A 63 -11.09 -23.61 -4.15
CA GLN A 63 -11.05 -23.52 -2.68
C GLN A 63 -11.78 -22.30 -2.09
N MET A 64 -12.11 -21.29 -2.91
CA MET A 64 -12.75 -20.05 -2.44
C MET A 64 -13.56 -19.40 -3.58
N ILE A 65 -14.59 -18.62 -3.26
CA ILE A 65 -15.25 -17.76 -4.27
C ILE A 65 -14.17 -16.84 -4.86
N PRO A 66 -13.94 -16.80 -6.19
CA PRO A 66 -12.77 -16.12 -6.77
C PRO A 66 -12.61 -14.65 -6.36
N ASN A 67 -13.72 -13.94 -6.15
CA ASN A 67 -13.71 -12.56 -5.69
C ASN A 67 -13.31 -12.40 -4.22
N ASP A 68 -13.54 -13.42 -3.37
CA ASP A 68 -13.03 -13.42 -1.99
C ASP A 68 -11.52 -13.66 -1.96
N ALA A 69 -11.00 -14.55 -2.82
CA ALA A 69 -9.56 -14.78 -2.94
C ALA A 69 -8.81 -13.53 -3.39
N TRP A 70 -9.38 -12.81 -4.38
CA TRP A 70 -8.85 -11.52 -4.82
C TRP A 70 -8.87 -10.49 -3.69
N MET A 71 -9.98 -10.38 -2.97
CA MET A 71 -10.15 -9.41 -1.90
C MET A 71 -9.18 -9.67 -0.75
N ASN A 72 -9.05 -10.91 -0.28
CA ASN A 72 -8.14 -11.26 0.80
C ASN A 72 -6.69 -10.96 0.41
N CYS A 73 -6.29 -11.29 -0.81
CA CYS A 73 -5.00 -10.88 -1.35
C CYS A 73 -4.81 -9.36 -1.28
N TRP A 74 -5.80 -8.58 -1.73
CA TRP A 74 -5.72 -7.11 -1.71
C TRP A 74 -5.59 -6.55 -0.29
N VAL A 75 -6.30 -7.13 0.67
CA VAL A 75 -6.21 -6.77 2.10
C VAL A 75 -4.78 -7.00 2.61
N ASP A 76 -4.20 -8.18 2.35
CA ASP A 76 -2.84 -8.50 2.80
C ASP A 76 -1.79 -7.52 2.24
N PHE A 77 -1.88 -7.22 0.94
CA PHE A 77 -1.03 -6.23 0.29
C PHE A 77 -1.20 -4.83 0.91
N SER A 78 -2.44 -4.41 1.14
CA SER A 78 -2.77 -3.10 1.70
C SER A 78 -2.19 -2.94 3.10
N GLN A 79 -2.42 -3.92 3.99
CA GLN A 79 -1.89 -3.91 5.35
C GLN A 79 -0.35 -3.92 5.38
N ALA A 80 0.28 -4.72 4.52
CA ALA A 80 1.73 -4.75 4.40
C ALA A 80 2.28 -3.39 3.94
N ARG A 81 1.64 -2.75 2.95
CA ARG A 81 2.05 -1.44 2.45
C ARG A 81 1.90 -0.35 3.50
N VAL A 82 0.80 -0.33 4.25
CA VAL A 82 0.60 0.61 5.36
C VAL A 82 1.72 0.49 6.39
N ARG A 83 2.11 -0.74 6.79
CA ARG A 83 3.21 -0.97 7.73
C ARG A 83 4.53 -0.41 7.20
N ILE A 84 4.83 -0.62 5.93
CA ILE A 84 6.06 -0.12 5.28
C ILE A 84 6.06 1.42 5.23
N LEU A 85 4.96 2.04 4.79
CA LEU A 85 4.85 3.50 4.70
C LEU A 85 5.02 4.18 6.06
N LYS A 86 4.36 3.65 7.11
CA LYS A 86 4.51 4.15 8.48
C LYS A 86 5.93 3.98 9.02
N LYS A 87 6.61 2.87 8.69
CA LYS A 87 8.02 2.67 9.05
C LYS A 87 8.91 3.71 8.41
N TRP A 88 8.75 3.98 7.12
CA TRP A 88 9.53 5.01 6.42
C TRP A 88 9.21 6.41 6.93
N GLU A 89 7.96 6.68 7.29
CA GLU A 89 7.56 7.94 7.90
C GLU A 89 8.30 8.18 9.22
N ALA A 90 8.33 7.19 10.12
CA ALA A 90 9.07 7.28 11.37
C ALA A 90 10.58 7.49 11.14
N GLN A 91 11.15 6.88 10.10
CA GLN A 91 12.55 7.10 9.71
C GLN A 91 12.80 8.50 9.15
N ALA A 92 11.84 9.08 8.44
CA ALA A 92 11.92 10.45 7.93
C ALA A 92 11.78 11.50 9.05
N ASP A 93 11.09 11.17 10.15
CA ASP A 93 10.95 12.00 11.34
C ASP A 93 12.17 11.94 12.27
N ALA A 94 12.97 10.87 12.20
CA ALA A 94 14.15 10.71 13.03
C ALA A 94 15.17 11.84 12.75
N PRO A 95 15.84 12.39 13.79
CA PRO A 95 16.91 13.36 13.59
C PRO A 95 17.98 12.76 12.68
N GLN A 96 18.39 13.51 11.65
CA GLN A 96 19.57 13.10 10.88
C GLN A 96 20.76 13.04 11.85
N PRO A 97 21.51 11.91 11.92
CA PRO A 97 22.73 11.89 12.68
C PRO A 97 23.64 13.00 12.14
N ALA A 98 24.14 13.85 13.04
CA ALA A 98 25.10 14.88 12.70
C ALA A 98 26.25 14.21 11.92
N GLN A 99 26.44 14.62 10.67
CA GLN A 99 27.60 14.21 9.90
C GLN A 99 28.85 14.65 10.68
N LYS A 100 29.64 13.68 11.14
CA LYS A 100 31.01 13.92 11.62
C LYS A 100 31.95 13.98 10.44
#